data_AF-A0A4P9VNU5-F1
#
_entry.id   AF-A0A4P9VNU5-F1
#
_cell.length_a   1.000
_cell.length_b   1.000
_cell.length_c   1.000
_cell.angle_alpha   90.00
_cell.angle_beta   90.00
_cell.angle_gamma   90.00
#
_symmetry.space_group_name_H-M   'P 1'
#
loop_
_entity.id
_entity.type
_entity.pdbx_description
1 polymer ?
#
loop_
_entity_poly.entity_id
_entity_poly.type
_entity_poly.pdbx_seq_one_letter_code
_entity_poly.pdbx_strand_id
1 'polypeptide(L)' 'MAIISRTMACLRIIGDDLIPADITGKLGCEPTHQMIKGEPFSWNANGNPRIARSGMWWLEAKEREPGDLDSQVSRSNS' A
#
# COMPACT_ATOMS: atom_id res chain seq x y z
N MET A 1 -5.72 -3.58 31.53
CA MET A 1 -6.30 -3.46 30.18
C MET A 1 -5.15 -3.19 29.23
N ALA A 2 -4.92 -4.08 28.25
CA ALA A 2 -3.89 -3.86 27.25
C ALA A 2 -4.42 -2.87 26.21
N ILE A 3 -3.84 -1.68 26.14
CA ILE A 3 -4.10 -0.70 25.09
C ILE A 3 -3.13 -1.02 23.96
N ILE A 4 -3.63 -1.10 22.73
CA ILE A 4 -2.75 -1.25 21.57
C ILE A 4 -1.91 0.03 21.50
N SER A 5 -0.59 -0.09 21.67
CA SER A 5 0.30 1.07 21.71
C SER A 5 0.47 1.70 20.34
N ARG A 6 0.40 0.90 19.26
CA ARG A 6 0.70 1.31 17.88
C ARG A 6 -0.14 0.53 16.86
N THR A 7 -0.72 1.20 15.87
CA THR A 7 -1.38 0.56 14.71
C THR A 7 -0.92 1.13 13.38
N MET A 8 -0.90 0.28 12.35
CA MET A 8 -0.69 0.65 10.95
C MET A 8 -1.52 -0.30 10.08
N ALA A 9 -2.28 0.25 9.14
CA ALA A 9 -3.11 -0.50 8.21
C ALA A 9 -2.64 -0.26 6.78
N CYS A 10 -2.81 -1.25 5.91
CA CYS A 10 -2.45 -1.14 4.50
C CYS A 10 -3.53 -1.81 3.64
N LEU A 11 -4.01 -1.10 2.62
CA LEU A 11 -4.84 -1.67 1.56
C LEU A 11 -3.92 -2.11 0.41
N ARG A 12 -3.99 -3.38 0.03
CA ARG A 12 -3.11 -3.95 -1.01
C ARG A 12 -3.92 -4.73 -2.03
N ILE A 13 -3.67 -4.44 -3.31
CA ILE A 13 -4.26 -5.12 -4.46
C ILE A 13 -3.11 -5.71 -5.29
N ILE A 14 -3.23 -6.99 -5.67
CA ILE A 14 -2.17 -7.76 -6.32
C ILE A 14 -2.79 -8.54 -7.48
N GLY A 15 -2.13 -8.54 -8.63
CA GLY A 15 -2.53 -9.35 -9.78
C GLY A 15 -1.48 -9.33 -10.88
N ASP A 16 -1.40 -10.40 -11.66
CA ASP A 16 -0.45 -10.48 -12.77
C ASP A 16 -0.73 -9.47 -13.87
N ASP A 17 -2.01 -9.20 -14.12
CA ASP A 17 -2.49 -8.21 -15.09
C ASP A 17 -2.84 -6.87 -14.43
N LEU A 18 -2.42 -6.67 -13.17
CA LEU A 18 -2.71 -5.44 -12.45
C LEU A 18 -1.88 -4.29 -13.05
N ILE A 19 -2.59 -3.28 -13.54
CA ILE A 19 -2.03 -1.99 -13.93
C ILE A 19 -2.33 -0.98 -12.82
N PRO A 20 -1.31 -0.45 -12.11
CA PRO A 20 -1.50 0.48 -10.99
C PRO A 20 -2.33 1.72 -11.35
N ALA A 21 -2.13 2.28 -12.55
CA ALA A 21 -2.88 3.44 -13.03
C ALA A 21 -4.39 3.19 -13.11
N ASP A 22 -4.82 1.98 -13.49
CA ASP A 22 -6.23 1.61 -13.52
C ASP A 22 -6.83 1.55 -12.11
N ILE A 23 -6.05 1.07 -11.13
CA ILE A 23 -6.46 1.02 -9.73
C ILE A 23 -6.57 2.43 -9.17
N THR A 24 -5.58 3.29 -9.41
CA THR A 24 -5.62 4.72 -9.03
C THR A 24 -6.85 5.41 -9.62
N GLY A 25 -7.14 5.20 -10.91
CA GLY A 25 -8.32 5.79 -11.56
C GLY A 25 -9.65 5.29 -10.99
N LYS A 26 -9.74 4.02 -10.58
CA LYS A 26 -10.94 3.43 -9.98
C LYS A 26 -11.16 3.84 -8.53
N LEU A 27 -10.08 3.93 -7.75
CA LEU A 27 -10.13 4.27 -6.33
C LEU A 27 -10.05 5.78 -6.06
N GLY A 28 -9.67 6.59 -7.06
CA GLY A 28 -9.59 8.04 -6.96
C GLY A 28 -8.47 8.54 -6.03
N CYS A 29 -7.51 7.69 -5.68
CA CYS A 29 -6.40 8.04 -4.79
C CYS A 29 -5.08 7.44 -5.30
N GLU A 30 -3.98 8.15 -5.04
CA GLU A 30 -2.64 7.66 -5.36
C GLU A 30 -2.18 6.64 -4.30
N PRO A 31 -1.50 5.55 -4.72
CA PRO A 31 -0.93 4.60 -3.78
C PRO A 31 0.24 5.22 -3.02
N THR A 32 0.58 4.63 -1.88
CA THR A 32 1.90 4.86 -1.27
C THR A 32 3.00 4.24 -2.11
N HIS A 33 2.71 3.09 -2.72
CA HIS A 33 3.64 2.38 -3.58
C HIS A 33 2.91 1.56 -4.65
N GLN A 34 3.58 1.38 -5.78
CA GLN A 34 3.10 0.57 -6.89
C GLN A 34 4.22 -0.21 -7.56
N MET A 35 3.84 -1.29 -8.22
CA MET A 35 4.72 -2.11 -9.05
C MET A 35 3.98 -2.53 -10.32
N ILE A 36 4.68 -2.52 -11.45
CA ILE A 36 4.21 -3.06 -12.73
C ILE A 36 4.96 -4.35 -12.99
N LYS A 37 4.25 -5.42 -13.34
CA LYS A 37 4.87 -6.70 -13.67
C LYS A 37 5.91 -6.54 -14.78
N GLY A 38 7.08 -7.13 -14.59
CA GLY A 38 8.19 -7.06 -15.55
C GLY A 38 9.06 -5.81 -15.40
N GLU A 39 8.66 -4.82 -14.61
CA GLU A 39 9.48 -3.63 -14.38
C GLU A 39 10.42 -3.80 -13.18
N PRO A 40 11.58 -3.10 -13.17
CA PRO A 40 12.44 -3.04 -12.01
C PRO A 40 11.78 -2.26 -10.88
N PHE A 41 11.90 -2.77 -9.66
CA PHE A 41 11.51 -2.08 -8.45
C PHE A 41 12.60 -2.25 -7.40
N SER A 42 12.69 -1.31 -6.45
CA SER A 42 13.53 -1.46 -5.27
C SER A 42 12.75 -1.10 -4.01
N TRP A 43 12.81 -1.98 -3.00
CA TRP A 43 12.22 -1.71 -1.69
C TRP A 43 13.01 -0.68 -0.90
N ASN A 44 14.33 -0.62 -1.11
CA ASN A 44 15.24 0.24 -0.38
C ASN A 44 16.11 1.03 -1.37
N ALA A 45 16.39 2.30 -1.08
CA ALA A 45 17.20 3.15 -1.96
C ALA A 45 18.58 2.55 -2.29
N ASN A 46 19.15 1.75 -1.37
CA ASN A 46 20.47 1.13 -1.49
C ASN A 46 20.42 -0.34 -1.94
N GLY A 47 19.23 -0.88 -2.21
CA GLY A 47 19.05 -2.26 -2.63
C GLY A 47 19.25 -2.44 -4.14
N ASN A 48 19.72 -3.62 -4.54
CA ASN A 48 19.72 -3.98 -5.96
C ASN A 48 18.27 -4.07 -6.47
N PRO A 49 17.97 -3.44 -7.62
CA PRO A 49 16.64 -3.52 -8.21
C PRO A 49 16.29 -4.97 -8.54
N ARG A 50 15.03 -5.33 -8.29
CA ARG A 50 14.45 -6.64 -8.61
C ARG A 50 13.39 -6.45 -9.68
N ILE A 51 13.16 -7.47 -10.50
CA ILE A 51 12.05 -7.45 -11.46
C ILE A 51 10.76 -7.88 -10.75
N ALA A 52 9.71 -7.08 -10.88
CA ALA A 52 8.40 -7.37 -10.31
C ALA A 52 7.79 -8.60 -11.00
N ARG A 53 7.43 -9.61 -10.20
CA ARG A 53 6.82 -10.85 -10.70
C ARG A 53 5.33 -10.69 -11.02
N SER A 54 4.67 -9.75 -10.36
CA SER A 54 3.26 -9.41 -10.52
C SER A 54 3.07 -7.90 -10.38
N GLY A 55 1.95 -7.40 -10.88
CA GLY A 55 1.52 -6.03 -10.62
C GLY A 55 1.03 -5.89 -9.18
N MET A 56 1.29 -4.72 -8.61
CA MET A 56 0.92 -4.43 -7.23
C MET A 56 0.59 -2.97 -7.01
N TRP A 57 -0.40 -2.70 -6.17
CA TRP A 57 -0.81 -1.37 -5.76
C TRP A 57 -1.12 -1.41 -4.26
N TRP A 58 -0.59 -0.48 -3.47
CA TRP A 58 -0.99 -0.39 -2.07
C TRP A 58 -0.92 1.02 -1.48
N LEU A 59 -1.78 1.21 -0.48
CA LEU A 59 -1.95 2.44 0.26
C LEU A 59 -1.76 2.16 1.75
N GLU A 60 -0.76 2.81 2.34
CA GLU A 60 -0.43 2.72 3.76
C GLU A 60 -1.09 3.85 4.54
N ALA A 61 -1.80 3.50 5.60
CA ALA A 61 -2.27 4.47 6.58
C ALA A 61 -1.10 4.92 7.45
N LYS A 62 -1.12 6.20 7.83
CA LYS A 62 -0.15 6.73 8.80
C LYS A 62 -0.25 5.94 10.10
N GLU A 63 0.91 5.57 10.62
CA GLU A 63 1.05 4.97 11.93
C GLU A 63 0.42 5.86 13.03
N ARG A 64 -0.21 5.22 14.02
CA ARG A 64 -0.87 5.90 15.13
C ARG A 64 -0.38 5.36 16.46
N GLU A 65 -0.04 6.27 17.38
CA GLU A 65 0.23 5.98 18.79
C GLU A 65 -0.49 7.04 19.67
N PRO A 66 -1.39 6.65 20.60
CA PRO A 66 -1.86 5.29 20.86
C PRO A 66 -2.59 4.70 19.64
N GLY A 67 -2.58 3.37 19.53
CA GLY A 67 -3.13 2.65 18.40
C GLY A 67 -4.63 2.87 18.24
N ASP A 68 -5.07 3.03 16.99
CA ASP A 68 -6.47 3.26 16.61
C ASP A 68 -6.71 2.70 15.21
N LEU A 69 -7.02 1.40 15.16
CA LEU A 69 -7.22 0.68 13.90
C LEU A 69 -8.51 1.11 13.19
N ASP A 70 -9.59 1.37 13.94
CA ASP A 70 -10.88 1.75 13.37
C ASP A 70 -10.79 3.07 12.60
N SER A 71 -10.04 4.04 13.12
CA SER A 71 -9.78 5.30 12.40
C SER A 71 -8.95 5.11 11.11
N GLN A 72 -8.09 4.09 11.06
CA GLN A 72 -7.25 3.81 9.90
C GLN A 72 -8.03 3.12 8.77
N VAL A 73 -9.05 2.32 9.11
CA VAL A 73 -9.89 1.61 8.13
C VAL A 73 -11.06 2.48 7.66
N SER A 74 -11.67 3.27 8.54
CA SER A 74 -12.84 4.11 8.21
C SER A 74 -12.53 5.29 7.28
N ARG A 75 -11.27 5.75 7.21
CA ARG A 75 -10.84 6.85 6.32
C ARG A 75 -10.72 6.49 4.84
N SER A 76 -10.96 5.24 4.44
CA SER A 76 -10.84 4.81 3.04
C SER A 76 -11.99 5.27 2.12
N ASN A 77 -12.90 6.12 2.58
CA ASN A 77 -14.00 6.65 1.76
C ASN A 77 -14.40 8.07 2.22
N SER A 78 -13.93 9.10 1.52
CA SER A 78 -14.48 10.47 1.57
C SER A 78 -14.26 11.18 0.24
#